data_AF-A0A6J7N0J6-F1
#
_entry.id   AF-A0A6J7N0J6-F1
#
_cell.length_a   1.000
_cell.length_b   1.000
_cell.length_c   1.000
_cell.angle_alpha   90.00
_cell.angle_beta   90.00
_cell.angle_gamma   90.00
#
_symmetry.space_group_name_H-M   'P 1'
#
loop_
_entity.id
_entity.type
_entity.pdbx_description
1 polymer ?
#
loop_
_entity_poly.entity_id
_entity_poly.type
_entity_poly.pdbx_seq_one_letter_code
_entity_poly.pdbx_strand_id
1 'polypeptide(L)'
;MVPKMFGSMKMNLKMPDYIPGTCNIGTGEIRRRQLVALAGLIFSLVMFSGLIVTNAPRGARFSLFVPLLVASVGWVQSRKKFCLAYGFMGTFNFGKLGAISKVADPVDRAADRRMALGILLQSCTVAVLATLMAWVAPV
;
A
#
# COMPACT_ATOMS: atom_id res chain seq x y z
N MET A 1 -25.64 -9.89 -49.19
CA MET A 1 -25.13 -8.85 -48.26
C MET A 1 -25.81 -9.06 -46.91
N VAL A 2 -25.06 -9.45 -45.88
CA VAL A 2 -25.56 -9.60 -44.50
C VAL A 2 -24.83 -8.57 -43.63
N PRO A 3 -25.50 -7.60 -43.00
CA PRO A 3 -24.82 -6.66 -42.11
C PRO A 3 -24.53 -7.36 -40.77
N LYS A 4 -23.26 -7.37 -40.38
CA LYS A 4 -22.79 -7.79 -39.05
C LYS A 4 -23.33 -6.81 -37.99
N MET A 5 -24.35 -7.22 -37.23
CA MET A 5 -24.67 -6.64 -35.92
C MET A 5 -24.01 -7.48 -34.83
N PHE A 6 -22.76 -7.17 -34.50
CA PHE A 6 -22.21 -7.46 -33.18
C PHE A 6 -21.68 -6.14 -32.63
N GLY A 7 -22.57 -5.37 -32.01
CA GLY A 7 -22.22 -4.20 -31.23
C GLY A 7 -21.40 -4.64 -30.02
N SER A 8 -20.16 -4.16 -29.94
CA SER A 8 -19.31 -4.31 -28.77
C SER A 8 -19.97 -3.62 -27.57
N MET A 9 -20.54 -4.41 -26.66
CA MET A 9 -20.95 -3.94 -25.34
C MET A 9 -19.68 -3.57 -24.56
N LYS A 10 -19.20 -2.35 -24.76
CA LYS A 10 -18.20 -1.75 -23.87
C LYS A 10 -18.85 -1.64 -22.50
N MET A 11 -18.53 -2.59 -21.60
CA MET A 11 -18.74 -2.37 -20.18
C MET A 11 -17.94 -1.13 -19.80
N ASN A 12 -18.64 0.00 -19.63
CA ASN A 12 -18.07 1.20 -19.06
C ASN A 12 -17.89 0.92 -17.56
N LEU A 13 -16.81 0.22 -17.21
CA LEU A 13 -16.35 0.10 -15.84
C LEU A 13 -16.01 1.52 -15.39
N LYS A 14 -16.98 2.17 -14.76
CA LYS A 14 -16.81 3.46 -14.11
C LYS A 14 -15.56 3.35 -13.24
N MET A 15 -14.53 4.12 -13.59
CA MET A 15 -13.31 4.14 -12.78
C MET A 15 -13.72 4.55 -11.37
N PRO A 16 -13.17 3.94 -10.31
CA PRO A 16 -13.46 4.37 -8.96
C PRO A 16 -13.14 5.87 -8.88
N ASP A 17 -14.10 6.66 -8.42
CA ASP A 17 -13.92 8.09 -8.23
C ASP A 17 -13.25 8.35 -6.88
N TYR A 18 -12.72 9.57 -6.72
CA TYR A 18 -12.21 10.03 -5.43
C TYR A 18 -13.32 10.04 -4.38
N ILE A 19 -13.04 9.47 -3.20
CA ILE A 19 -13.92 9.50 -2.04
C ILE A 19 -13.08 9.95 -0.82
N PRO A 20 -13.38 11.12 -0.23
CA PRO A 20 -12.64 11.64 0.93
C PRO A 20 -12.50 10.61 2.05
N GLY A 21 -11.28 10.46 2.57
CA GLY A 21 -10.94 9.54 3.66
C GLY A 21 -11.12 8.04 3.32
N THR A 22 -11.47 7.68 2.09
CA THR A 22 -11.88 6.32 1.73
C THR A 22 -11.13 5.77 0.53
N CYS A 23 -11.02 6.54 -0.55
CA CYS A 23 -10.38 6.09 -1.80
C CYS A 23 -9.74 7.27 -2.54
N ASN A 24 -8.42 7.24 -2.74
CA ASN A 24 -7.67 8.28 -3.46
C ASN A 24 -6.72 7.73 -4.53
N ILE A 25 -6.78 6.43 -4.84
CA ILE A 25 -5.96 5.79 -5.87
C ILE A 25 -6.71 4.81 -6.76
N GLY A 26 -6.37 4.82 -8.04
CA GLY A 26 -6.86 3.88 -9.05
C GLY A 26 -6.10 2.55 -9.07
N THR A 27 -6.52 1.66 -9.97
CA THR A 27 -6.02 0.28 -10.08
C THR A 27 -4.52 0.18 -10.34
N GLY A 28 -3.95 1.10 -11.14
CA GLY A 28 -2.50 1.14 -11.42
C GLY A 28 -1.67 1.43 -10.17
N GLU A 29 -2.07 2.42 -9.38
CA GLU A 29 -1.42 2.76 -8.11
C GLU A 29 -1.61 1.62 -7.08
N ILE A 30 -2.79 0.98 -7.01
CA ILE A 30 -3.04 -0.17 -6.14
C ILE A 30 -2.06 -1.31 -6.45
N ARG A 31 -1.90 -1.67 -7.74
CA ARG A 31 -0.95 -2.71 -8.17
C ARG A 31 0.48 -2.37 -7.75
N ARG A 32 0.88 -1.11 -7.84
CA ARG A 32 2.21 -0.68 -7.36
C ARG A 32 2.38 -0.92 -5.86
N ARG A 33 1.34 -0.64 -5.04
CA ARG A 33 1.40 -0.92 -3.59
C ARG A 33 1.46 -2.41 -3.28
N GLN A 34 0.77 -3.24 -4.07
CA GLN A 34 0.88 -4.70 -3.97
C GLN A 34 2.30 -5.20 -4.30
N LEU A 35 2.92 -4.66 -5.35
CA LEU A 35 4.30 -5.00 -5.72
C LEU A 35 5.29 -4.58 -4.63
N VAL A 36 5.15 -3.37 -4.07
CA VAL A 36 5.97 -2.91 -2.94
C VAL A 36 5.76 -3.80 -1.71
N ALA A 37 4.50 -4.20 -1.43
CA ALA A 37 4.20 -5.10 -0.33
C ALA A 37 4.93 -6.45 -0.48
N LEU A 38 4.83 -7.04 -1.67
CA LEU A 38 5.46 -8.32 -2.00
C LEU A 38 6.99 -8.23 -1.95
N ALA A 39 7.57 -7.20 -2.56
CA ALA A 39 9.02 -6.99 -2.57
C ALA A 39 9.58 -6.81 -1.15
N GLY A 40 8.93 -5.99 -0.33
CA GLY A 40 9.31 -5.78 1.08
C GLY A 40 9.22 -7.07 1.90
N LEU A 41 8.19 -7.88 1.67
CA LEU A 41 8.03 -9.17 2.36
C LEU A 41 9.12 -10.16 1.95
N ILE A 42 9.37 -10.34 0.65
CA ILE A 42 10.44 -11.22 0.15
C ILE A 42 11.79 -10.79 0.71
N PHE A 43 12.09 -9.49 0.67
CA PHE A 43 13.34 -8.97 1.21
C PHE A 43 13.47 -9.22 2.71
N SER A 44 12.39 -9.04 3.48
CA SER A 44 12.36 -9.36 4.92
C SER A 44 12.66 -10.83 5.19
N LEU A 45 12.09 -11.74 4.40
CA LEU A 45 12.33 -13.19 4.53
C LEU A 45 13.77 -13.55 4.19
N VAL A 46 14.34 -12.99 3.12
CA VAL A 46 15.75 -13.22 2.75
C VAL A 46 16.69 -12.69 3.84
N MET A 47 16.44 -11.49 4.37
CA MET A 47 17.22 -10.94 5.48
C MET A 47 17.13 -11.80 6.73
N PHE A 48 15.93 -12.22 7.13
CA PHE A 48 15.74 -13.07 8.30
C PHE A 48 16.50 -14.40 8.18
N SER A 49 16.38 -15.08 7.03
CA SER A 49 17.15 -16.29 6.73
C SER A 49 18.66 -16.05 6.81
N GLY A 50 19.15 -14.92 6.28
CA GLY A 50 20.56 -14.54 6.37
C GLY A 50 21.03 -14.36 7.81
N LEU A 51 20.22 -13.72 8.66
CA LEU A 51 20.53 -13.57 10.10
C LEU A 51 20.61 -14.93 10.82
N ILE A 52 19.79 -15.91 10.40
CA ILE A 52 19.80 -17.26 10.98
C ILE A 52 21.06 -18.00 10.55
N VAL A 53 21.32 -18.07 9.24
CA VAL A 53 22.43 -18.84 8.67
C VAL A 53 23.79 -18.33 9.18
N THR A 54 23.90 -17.03 9.45
CA THR A 54 25.12 -16.42 9.96
C THR A 54 25.25 -16.42 11.49
N ASN A 55 24.28 -17.00 12.21
CA ASN A 55 24.22 -16.96 13.68
C ASN A 55 24.35 -15.52 14.23
N ALA A 56 23.72 -14.55 13.56
CA ALA A 56 23.76 -13.16 13.99
C ALA A 56 23.15 -12.99 15.39
N PRO A 57 23.60 -12.00 16.18
CA PRO A 57 23.01 -11.72 17.49
C PRO A 57 21.50 -11.52 17.39
N ARG A 58 20.73 -12.05 18.36
CA ARG A 58 19.25 -11.94 18.32
C ARG A 58 18.73 -10.51 18.15
N GLY A 59 19.44 -9.53 18.71
CA GLY A 59 19.12 -8.10 18.55
C GLY A 59 19.18 -7.61 17.10
N ALA A 60 19.98 -8.24 16.23
CA ALA A 60 20.05 -7.87 14.81
C ALA A 60 18.71 -8.04 14.07
N ARG A 61 17.79 -8.86 14.60
CA ARG A 61 16.46 -9.07 14.03
C ARG A 61 15.57 -7.82 14.07
N PHE A 62 15.86 -6.83 14.92
CA PHE A 62 15.18 -5.54 14.88
C PHE A 62 15.41 -4.77 13.57
N SER A 63 16.47 -5.09 12.82
CA SER A 63 16.69 -4.55 11.47
C SER A 63 15.58 -4.90 10.48
N LEU A 64 14.81 -5.97 10.74
CA LEU A 64 13.66 -6.37 9.93
C LEU A 64 12.49 -5.39 10.00
N PHE A 65 12.46 -4.50 11.00
CA PHE A 65 11.39 -3.53 11.16
C PHE A 65 11.18 -2.68 9.90
N VAL A 66 12.26 -2.17 9.29
CA VAL A 66 12.16 -1.29 8.12
C VAL A 66 11.55 -2.00 6.92
N PRO A 67 12.06 -3.16 6.45
CA PRO A 67 11.45 -3.82 5.30
C PRO A 67 10.05 -4.39 5.59
N LEU A 68 9.77 -4.81 6.83
CA LEU A 68 8.42 -5.19 7.25
C LEU A 68 7.45 -3.99 7.27
N LEU A 69 7.93 -2.80 7.65
CA LEU A 69 7.16 -1.57 7.57
C LEU A 69 6.83 -1.22 6.12
N VAL A 70 7.80 -1.29 5.20
CA VAL A 70 7.57 -1.08 3.76
C VAL A 70 6.53 -2.08 3.23
N ALA A 71 6.67 -3.35 3.58
CA ALA A 71 5.73 -4.40 3.18
C ALA A 71 4.31 -4.11 3.69
N SER A 72 4.20 -3.79 4.98
CA SER A 72 2.95 -3.46 5.67
C SER A 72 2.28 -2.22 5.09
N VAL A 73 3.03 -1.15 4.83
CA VAL A 73 2.55 0.09 4.21
C VAL A 73 1.98 -0.17 2.81
N GLY A 74 2.65 -0.99 1.99
CA GLY A 74 2.12 -1.41 0.69
C GLY A 74 0.83 -2.21 0.82
N TRP A 75 0.81 -3.18 1.74
CA TRP A 75 -0.32 -4.07 1.96
C TRP A 75 -1.56 -3.30 2.43
N VAL A 76 -1.46 -2.51 3.50
CA VAL A 76 -2.57 -1.73 4.06
C VAL A 76 -3.13 -0.75 3.02
N GLN A 77 -2.27 0.03 2.35
CA GLN A 77 -2.70 1.00 1.33
C GLN A 77 -3.43 0.31 0.16
N SER A 78 -2.95 -0.86 -0.29
CA SER A 78 -3.60 -1.60 -1.37
C SER A 78 -5.00 -2.11 -0.99
N ARG A 79 -5.17 -2.57 0.26
CA ARG A 79 -6.47 -3.06 0.78
C ARG A 79 -7.46 -1.92 0.99
N LYS A 80 -6.98 -0.78 1.50
CA LYS A 80 -7.78 0.43 1.70
C LYS A 80 -8.06 1.20 0.41
N LYS A 81 -7.34 0.90 -0.69
CA LYS A 81 -7.38 1.70 -1.94
C LYS A 81 -7.06 3.17 -1.68
N PHE A 82 -6.17 3.41 -0.73
CA PHE A 82 -5.84 4.72 -0.24
C PHE A 82 -4.34 4.84 -0.05
N CYS A 83 -3.75 5.84 -0.68
CA CYS A 83 -2.37 6.23 -0.56
C CYS A 83 -2.20 7.26 0.56
N LEU A 84 -1.44 6.92 1.61
CA LEU A 84 -1.20 7.80 2.75
C LEU A 84 -0.44 9.06 2.36
N ALA A 85 0.52 8.96 1.42
CA ALA A 85 1.30 10.10 0.95
C ALA A 85 0.40 11.11 0.23
N TYR A 86 -0.49 10.62 -0.63
CA TYR A 86 -1.50 11.46 -1.27
C TYR A 86 -2.47 12.08 -0.27
N GLY A 87 -2.87 11.33 0.76
CA GLY A 87 -3.71 11.87 1.83
C GLY A 87 -3.04 13.02 2.61
N PHE A 88 -1.74 12.93 2.87
CA PHE A 88 -0.99 14.03 3.49
C PHE A 88 -0.80 15.23 2.55
N MET A 89 -0.55 14.97 1.27
CA MET A 89 -0.33 16.01 0.26
C MET A 89 -1.63 16.67 -0.21
N GLY A 90 -2.81 16.13 0.14
CA GLY A 90 -4.10 16.58 -0.37
C GLY A 90 -4.25 16.32 -1.86
N THR A 91 -3.88 15.13 -2.30
CA THR A 91 -3.91 14.71 -3.71
C THR A 91 -4.58 13.36 -3.91
N PHE A 92 -4.83 12.99 -5.15
CA PHE A 92 -5.32 11.67 -5.55
C PHE A 92 -4.85 11.33 -6.98
N ASN A 93 -4.92 10.05 -7.36
CA ASN A 93 -4.59 9.63 -8.73
C ASN A 93 -5.42 8.41 -9.18
N PHE A 94 -6.30 8.64 -10.16
CA PHE A 94 -7.06 7.57 -10.86
C PHE A 94 -6.68 7.44 -12.34
N GLY A 95 -5.77 8.27 -12.83
CA GLY A 95 -5.29 8.25 -14.21
C GLY A 95 -4.09 7.34 -14.40
N LYS A 96 -3.22 7.73 -15.33
CA LYS A 96 -1.90 7.09 -15.50
C LYS A 96 -1.07 7.29 -14.22
N LEU A 97 -0.13 6.39 -13.96
CA LEU A 97 0.81 6.55 -12.84
C LEU A 97 1.47 7.94 -12.90
N GLY A 98 1.43 8.68 -11.79
CA GLY A 98 1.92 10.06 -11.72
C GLY A 98 0.99 11.16 -12.22
N ALA A 99 -0.19 10.85 -12.79
CA ALA A 99 -1.21 11.83 -13.16
C ALA A 99 -2.00 12.34 -11.93
N ILE A 100 -1.29 13.03 -11.05
CA ILE A 100 -1.79 13.48 -9.74
C ILE A 100 -2.76 14.65 -9.90
N SER A 101 -3.89 14.59 -9.21
CA SER A 101 -4.88 15.66 -9.08
C SER A 101 -4.92 16.19 -7.63
N LYS A 102 -5.34 17.44 -7.45
CA LYS A 102 -5.45 18.07 -6.12
C LYS A 102 -6.86 17.95 -5.57
N VAL A 103 -6.96 17.75 -4.25
CA VAL A 103 -8.21 17.83 -3.49
C VAL A 103 -8.53 19.32 -3.24
N ALA A 104 -9.69 19.78 -3.71
CA ALA A 104 -10.07 21.18 -3.64
C ALA A 104 -10.53 21.59 -2.23
N ASP A 105 -11.42 20.80 -1.62
CA ASP A 105 -12.05 21.14 -0.35
C ASP A 105 -11.07 20.92 0.84
N PRO A 106 -10.87 21.92 1.72
CA PRO A 106 -10.12 21.72 2.97
C PRO A 106 -10.70 20.64 3.91
N VAL A 107 -12.02 20.42 3.91
CA VAL A 107 -12.70 19.38 4.70
C VAL A 107 -12.31 18.00 4.20
N ASP A 108 -12.31 17.79 2.89
CA ASP A 108 -11.88 16.54 2.26
C ASP A 108 -10.40 16.25 2.56
N ARG A 109 -9.54 17.27 2.47
CA ARG A 109 -8.13 17.15 2.86
C ARG A 109 -7.97 16.77 4.34
N ALA A 110 -8.84 17.25 5.22
CA ALA A 110 -8.81 16.88 6.62
C ALA A 110 -9.22 15.41 6.84
N ALA A 111 -10.25 14.94 6.13
CA ALA A 111 -10.64 13.53 6.14
C ALA A 111 -9.51 12.63 5.63
N ASP A 112 -8.86 13.02 4.54
CA ASP A 112 -7.73 12.31 3.96
C ASP A 112 -6.51 12.23 4.90
N ARG A 113 -6.18 13.30 5.61
CA ARG A 113 -5.12 13.30 6.63
C ARG A 113 -5.44 12.36 7.79
N ARG A 114 -6.69 12.31 8.26
CA ARG A 114 -7.11 11.38 9.31
C ARG A 114 -6.97 9.93 8.85
N MET A 115 -7.39 9.62 7.62
CA MET A 115 -7.20 8.29 7.04
C MET A 115 -5.72 7.93 6.88
N ALA A 116 -4.89 8.87 6.39
CA ALA A 116 -3.45 8.67 6.23
C ALA A 116 -2.75 8.37 7.56
N LEU A 117 -3.11 9.08 8.64
CA LEU A 117 -2.62 8.78 9.99
C LEU A 117 -3.07 7.39 10.46
N GLY A 118 -4.32 7.01 10.21
CA GLY A 118 -4.83 5.68 10.53
C GLY A 118 -4.08 4.56 9.80
N ILE A 119 -3.79 4.74 8.51
CA ILE A 119 -2.98 3.80 7.72
C ILE A 119 -1.56 3.72 8.28
N LEU A 120 -0.93 4.86 8.58
CA LEU A 120 0.43 4.89 9.12
C LEU A 120 0.51 4.14 10.45
N LEU A 121 -0.40 4.42 11.37
CA LEU A 121 -0.47 3.74 12.67
C LEU A 121 -0.72 2.25 12.49
N GLN A 122 -1.70 1.86 11.67
CA GLN A 122 -2.00 0.45 11.38
C GLN A 122 -0.78 -0.27 10.80
N SER A 123 -0.08 0.35 9.85
CA SER A 123 1.09 -0.24 9.22
C SER A 123 2.26 -0.39 10.19
N CYS A 124 2.51 0.61 11.03
CA CYS A 124 3.49 0.55 12.11
C CYS A 124 3.17 -0.58 13.10
N THR A 125 1.92 -0.71 13.54
CA THR A 125 1.50 -1.80 14.45
C THR A 125 1.79 -3.17 13.85
N VAL A 126 1.41 -3.40 12.59
CA VAL A 126 1.69 -4.68 11.90
C VAL A 126 3.20 -4.94 11.80
N ALA A 127 4.00 -3.93 11.48
CA ALA A 127 5.45 -4.07 11.37
C ALA A 127 6.12 -4.36 12.71
N VAL A 128 5.70 -3.69 13.79
CA VAL A 128 6.16 -3.96 15.16
C VAL A 128 5.83 -5.39 15.55
N LEU A 129 4.58 -5.82 15.39
CA LEU A 129 4.17 -7.19 15.73
C LEU A 129 4.96 -8.23 14.93
N ALA A 130 5.14 -8.03 13.62
CA ALA A 130 5.94 -8.93 12.79
C ALA A 130 7.42 -8.97 13.20
N THR A 131 8.00 -7.83 13.57
CA THR A 131 9.39 -7.76 14.07
C THR A 131 9.53 -8.49 15.40
N LEU A 132 8.58 -8.30 16.32
CA LEU A 132 8.55 -9.00 17.61
C LEU A 132 8.40 -10.52 17.42
N MET A 133 7.55 -10.96 16.48
CA MET A 133 7.43 -12.38 16.12
C MET A 133 8.76 -12.94 15.62
N ALA A 134 9.47 -12.24 14.74
CA ALA A 134 10.79 -12.66 14.26
C ALA A 134 11.84 -12.67 15.39
N TRP A 135 11.76 -11.72 16.33
CA TRP A 135 12.66 -11.63 17.48
C TRP A 135 12.49 -12.81 18.44
N VAL A 136 11.25 -13.20 18.76
CA VAL A 136 10.97 -14.35 19.65
C VAL A 136 11.06 -15.71 18.96
N ALA A 137 11.08 -15.74 17.62
CA ALA A 137 11.17 -16.99 16.87
C ALA A 137 12.39 -17.82 17.31
N PRO A 138 12.21 -19.12 17.58
CA PRO A 138 13.32 -20.00 17.91
C PRO A 138 14.24 -20.12 16.70
N VAL A 139 15.54 -20.21 16.98
CA VAL A 139 16.61 -20.41 16.00
C VAL A 139 17.61 -21.36 16.61
#